data_AF-A0A2D3VLD3-F1
#
_entry.id   AF-A0A2D3VLD3-F1
#
_cell.length_a   1.000
_cell.length_b   1.000
_cell.length_c   1.000
_cell.angle_alpha   90.00
_cell.angle_beta   90.00
_cell.angle_gamma   90.00
#
_symmetry.space_group_name_H-M   'P 1'
#
loop_
_entity.id
_entity.type
_entity.pdbx_description
1 polymer ?
#
loop_
_entity_poly.entity_id
_entity_poly.type
_entity_poly.pdbx_seq_one_letter_code
_entity_poly.pdbx_strand_id
1 'polypeptide(L)'
;MGIRGVAIREIPALDENWMYGLPLPVHGLIFLFQYTDADHSIDDAGKHAENVWFANQVPEFACASVALLNLVNNIPHLDLGRELRDFKEFTRDMDPLMRGDTIDSFDFVKRIHNSFARMTDMLSADMVTKDKVQRAKKDASQKKARETKEANKAEMVEKGRLQEVSTDVTKLATNSTGRLRRPTARQADMHAKTSTPDGKRVTNVESSPSDISEDSDPGFKSRSKANTQVLMPVEPPRRSTRAPQPRKVVTAADYEEPDAGFHYVAYVPVGDHVWKLDGMNRYPQDLGSFKVGGNGADGGTGDWLDVVTPMIKSRMNSNPSAWYNLMAVVRDPFFDEQRKLLENVKKLQAVDLKLQSLDDDWRSMEGGETRKDVISGISIEFGISEKDIDDAELPPSAEDFIASEDDLITLIDYRQSILKEQTMLRSGLRDALQAPDEGEDDARLRKHDYGPFIRGWLSALAERGVLHDLLD
;
A
#
# COMPACT_ATOMS: atom_id res chain seq x y z
N MET A 1 11.13 6.01 -0.21
CA MET A 1 10.49 5.74 1.10
C MET A 1 11.36 6.28 2.26
N GLY A 2 11.93 7.49 2.19
CA GLY A 2 12.92 7.97 3.19
C GLY A 2 14.34 7.42 3.03
N ILE A 3 14.47 6.22 2.41
CA ILE A 3 15.75 5.62 1.99
C ILE A 3 16.56 6.59 1.09
N ARG A 4 17.87 6.68 1.32
CA ARG A 4 18.84 7.46 0.53
C ARG A 4 19.92 6.55 -0.09
N GLY A 5 20.55 7.00 -1.18
CA GLY A 5 21.73 6.34 -1.77
C GLY A 5 21.47 5.10 -2.64
N VAL A 6 20.21 4.85 -3.03
CA VAL A 6 19.84 3.77 -3.96
C VAL A 6 18.84 4.24 -5.02
N ALA A 7 19.00 3.74 -6.24
CA ALA A 7 18.12 3.96 -7.36
C ALA A 7 17.50 2.63 -7.84
N ILE A 8 16.41 2.72 -8.61
CA ILE A 8 15.80 1.56 -9.28
C ILE A 8 16.00 1.72 -10.79
N ARG A 9 16.46 0.67 -11.46
CA ARG A 9 16.65 0.63 -12.92
C ARG A 9 15.94 -0.60 -13.50
N GLU A 10 15.14 -0.41 -14.54
CA GLU A 10 14.53 -1.52 -15.29
C GLU A 10 15.60 -2.25 -16.12
N ILE A 11 15.47 -3.57 -16.23
CA ILE A 11 16.31 -4.45 -17.05
C ILE A 11 15.43 -5.02 -18.18
N PRO A 12 15.53 -4.51 -19.42
CA PRO A 12 14.72 -4.98 -20.54
C PRO A 12 14.99 -6.44 -20.94
N ALA A 13 16.22 -6.92 -20.75
CA ALA A 13 16.60 -8.30 -21.04
C ALA A 13 17.73 -8.79 -20.11
N LEU A 14 17.68 -10.06 -19.73
CA LEU A 14 18.75 -10.75 -18.98
C LEU A 14 19.90 -11.18 -19.88
N ASP A 15 20.46 -10.26 -20.68
CA ASP A 15 21.73 -10.47 -21.37
C ASP A 15 22.88 -9.73 -20.68
N GLU A 16 24.11 -10.16 -20.98
CA GLU A 16 25.32 -9.66 -20.35
C GLU A 16 25.49 -8.14 -20.52
N ASN A 17 25.04 -7.55 -21.64
CA ASN A 17 25.25 -6.11 -21.90
C ASN A 17 24.41 -5.25 -20.96
N TRP A 18 23.14 -5.60 -20.74
CA TRP A 18 22.29 -4.90 -19.78
C TRP A 18 22.78 -5.08 -18.34
N MET A 19 23.32 -6.25 -18.00
CA MET A 19 23.80 -6.53 -16.65
C MET A 19 25.13 -5.83 -16.33
N TYR A 20 26.08 -5.80 -17.28
CA TYR A 20 27.32 -5.01 -17.13
C TYR A 20 27.11 -3.49 -17.21
N GLY A 21 25.97 -3.03 -17.73
CA GLY A 21 25.60 -1.62 -17.79
C GLY A 21 24.99 -1.03 -16.50
N LEU A 22 24.76 -1.84 -15.46
CA LEU A 22 24.15 -1.38 -14.22
C LEU A 22 25.15 -0.64 -13.32
N PRO A 23 24.75 0.45 -12.64
CA PRO A 23 25.53 1.04 -11.56
C PRO A 23 25.84 0.02 -10.46
N LEU A 24 27.10 -0.03 -10.02
CA LEU A 24 27.57 -0.92 -8.96
C LEU A 24 27.65 -0.19 -7.61
N PRO A 25 27.44 -0.87 -6.47
CA PRO A 25 26.93 -2.24 -6.34
C PRO A 25 25.47 -2.44 -6.78
N VAL A 26 25.14 -3.64 -7.25
CA VAL A 26 23.75 -4.10 -7.46
C VAL A 26 23.28 -4.79 -6.18
N HIS A 27 22.45 -4.09 -5.41
CA HIS A 27 22.02 -4.53 -4.08
C HIS A 27 20.93 -5.61 -4.09
N GLY A 28 20.16 -5.73 -5.18
CA GLY A 28 19.10 -6.73 -5.31
C GLY A 28 18.33 -6.61 -6.62
N LEU A 29 17.50 -7.61 -6.93
CA LEU A 29 16.56 -7.57 -8.05
C LEU A 29 15.12 -7.67 -7.53
N ILE A 30 14.19 -7.00 -8.21
CA ILE A 30 12.74 -7.16 -8.04
C ILE A 30 12.19 -7.68 -9.36
N PHE A 31 11.56 -8.85 -9.34
CA PHE A 31 10.97 -9.48 -10.50
C PHE A 31 9.44 -9.49 -10.38
N LEU A 32 8.77 -9.00 -11.42
CA LEU A 32 7.33 -8.98 -11.59
C LEU A 32 6.92 -9.99 -12.65
N PHE A 33 5.95 -10.85 -12.34
CA PHE A 33 5.42 -11.84 -13.28
C PHE A 33 3.93 -12.12 -13.02
N GLN A 34 3.24 -12.67 -14.01
CA GLN A 34 1.86 -13.14 -13.87
C GLN A 34 1.79 -14.39 -12.99
N TYR A 35 1.10 -14.31 -11.86
CA TYR A 35 0.96 -15.40 -10.88
C TYR A 35 -0.11 -16.41 -11.30
N THR A 36 0.14 -17.69 -11.07
CA THR A 36 -0.74 -18.81 -11.44
C THR A 36 -0.87 -19.82 -10.31
N ASP A 37 -1.90 -20.67 -10.31
CA ASP A 37 -2.08 -21.72 -9.29
C ASP A 37 -0.89 -22.71 -9.19
N ALA A 38 -0.08 -22.84 -10.25
CA ALA A 38 1.15 -23.63 -10.23
C ALA A 38 2.27 -23.01 -9.38
N ASP A 39 2.13 -21.73 -9.01
CA ASP A 39 3.11 -20.94 -8.26
C ASP A 39 2.82 -20.91 -6.75
N HIS A 40 1.70 -21.52 -6.33
CA HIS A 40 1.43 -21.85 -4.93
C HIS A 40 2.31 -23.03 -4.48
N SER A 41 3.63 -22.82 -4.46
CA SER A 41 4.55 -23.77 -3.85
C SER A 41 4.43 -23.68 -2.32
N ILE A 42 3.80 -24.69 -1.72
CA ILE A 42 3.76 -24.88 -0.26
C ILE A 42 5.13 -25.45 0.17
N ASP A 43 6.19 -24.66 -0.03
CA ASP A 43 7.57 -25.00 0.27
C ASP A 43 7.85 -24.87 1.77
N ASP A 44 7.25 -25.77 2.56
CA ASP A 44 7.52 -25.98 3.99
C ASP A 44 8.98 -26.43 4.28
N ALA A 45 9.83 -26.51 3.25
CA ALA A 45 11.26 -26.78 3.35
C ALA A 45 12.09 -25.59 3.87
N GLY A 46 11.56 -24.36 3.81
CA GLY A 46 12.23 -23.18 4.34
C GLY A 46 12.39 -23.24 5.87
N LYS A 47 13.57 -22.86 6.36
CA LYS A 47 13.81 -22.64 7.80
C LYS A 47 13.74 -21.15 8.13
N HIS A 48 13.56 -20.83 9.40
CA HIS A 48 13.74 -19.46 9.89
C HIS A 48 15.22 -19.05 9.75
N ALA A 49 15.51 -18.20 8.77
CA ALA A 49 16.83 -17.62 8.56
C ALA A 49 17.01 -16.43 9.51
N GLU A 50 17.70 -16.64 10.63
CA GLU A 50 17.89 -15.63 11.70
C GLU A 50 18.59 -14.34 11.22
N ASN A 51 19.36 -14.43 10.13
CA ASN A 51 20.09 -13.33 9.52
C ASN A 51 19.34 -12.61 8.38
N VAL A 52 18.10 -13.01 8.04
CA VAL A 52 17.34 -12.45 6.91
C VAL A 52 16.05 -11.79 7.42
N TRP A 53 15.90 -10.49 7.16
CA TRP A 53 14.63 -9.80 7.40
C TRP A 53 13.63 -10.19 6.31
N PHE A 54 12.51 -10.82 6.70
CA PHE A 54 11.49 -11.29 5.76
C PHE A 54 10.09 -11.13 6.38
N ALA A 55 9.15 -10.63 5.59
CA ALA A 55 7.76 -10.44 5.93
C ALA A 55 6.83 -11.01 4.85
N ASN A 56 5.72 -11.61 5.28
CA ASN A 56 4.67 -12.09 4.40
C ASN A 56 3.79 -10.96 3.86
N GLN A 57 3.23 -11.18 2.68
CA GLN A 57 2.19 -10.34 2.12
C GLN A 57 0.84 -10.73 2.75
N VAL A 58 0.44 -10.00 3.79
CA VAL A 58 -0.91 -10.08 4.36
C VAL A 58 -1.92 -9.23 3.56
N PRO A 59 -1.59 -8.01 3.08
CA PRO A 59 -2.52 -7.22 2.27
C PRO A 59 -2.40 -7.57 0.78
N GLU A 60 -3.51 -7.92 0.15
CA GLU A 60 -3.56 -8.38 -1.26
C GLU A 60 -2.94 -7.38 -2.25
N PHE A 61 -3.13 -6.07 -2.06
CA PHE A 61 -2.62 -5.03 -2.97
C PHE A 61 -1.22 -4.50 -2.62
N ALA A 62 -0.57 -5.00 -1.55
CA ALA A 62 0.69 -4.44 -1.06
C ALA A 62 1.97 -5.09 -1.64
N CYS A 63 1.84 -6.03 -2.59
CA CYS A 63 2.94 -6.84 -3.15
C CYS A 63 4.23 -6.05 -3.46
N ALA A 64 4.14 -4.96 -4.23
CA ALA A 64 5.28 -4.11 -4.59
C ALA A 64 6.02 -3.53 -3.36
N SER A 65 5.28 -3.11 -2.34
CA SER A 65 5.86 -2.54 -1.11
C SER A 65 6.40 -3.61 -0.18
N VAL A 66 5.78 -4.78 -0.10
CA VAL A 66 6.31 -5.93 0.65
C VAL A 66 7.60 -6.44 0.03
N ALA A 67 7.66 -6.58 -1.30
CA ALA A 67 8.89 -6.97 -2.02
C ALA A 67 10.01 -5.95 -1.83
N LEU A 68 9.73 -4.64 -1.95
CA LEU A 68 10.73 -3.60 -1.72
C LEU A 68 11.22 -3.58 -0.27
N LEU A 69 10.33 -3.70 0.72
CA LEU A 69 10.73 -3.78 2.14
C LEU A 69 11.58 -5.03 2.44
N ASN A 70 11.19 -6.19 1.89
CA ASN A 70 11.97 -7.42 1.99
C ASN A 70 13.37 -7.26 1.39
N LEU A 71 13.52 -6.54 0.28
CA LEU A 71 14.83 -6.27 -0.32
C LEU A 71 15.65 -5.30 0.55
N VAL A 72 15.15 -4.07 0.78
CA VAL A 72 15.97 -2.98 1.36
C VAL A 72 16.36 -3.22 2.81
N ASN A 73 15.54 -3.93 3.60
CA ASN A 73 15.88 -4.27 4.97
C ASN A 73 17.05 -5.27 5.09
N ASN A 74 17.46 -5.92 4.00
CA ASN A 74 18.63 -6.82 3.97
C ASN A 74 19.90 -6.17 3.40
N ILE A 75 19.84 -4.96 2.86
CA ILE A 75 21.03 -4.26 2.33
C ILE A 75 21.91 -3.79 3.51
N PRO A 76 23.21 -4.15 3.56
CA PRO A 76 24.12 -3.68 4.60
C PRO A 76 24.44 -2.19 4.44
N HIS A 77 24.61 -1.48 5.56
CA HIS A 77 25.01 -0.06 5.63
C HIS A 77 24.12 0.96 4.88
N LEU A 78 22.96 0.55 4.36
CA LEU A 78 22.00 1.43 3.71
C LEU A 78 21.35 2.41 4.69
N ASP A 79 21.29 3.69 4.35
CA ASP A 79 20.43 4.63 5.07
C ASP A 79 18.97 4.43 4.66
N LEU A 80 18.25 3.68 5.50
CA LEU A 80 16.80 3.46 5.39
C LEU A 80 15.96 4.72 5.72
N GLY A 81 16.59 5.82 6.14
CA GLY A 81 15.94 6.93 6.83
C GLY A 81 15.63 6.58 8.29
N ARG A 82 14.78 7.37 8.94
CA ARG A 82 14.37 7.14 10.34
C ARG A 82 13.24 6.12 10.43
N GLU A 83 12.14 6.37 9.73
CA GLU A 83 10.87 5.66 9.91
C GLU A 83 11.00 4.16 9.62
N LEU A 84 11.76 3.79 8.59
CA LEU A 84 12.03 2.38 8.26
C LEU A 84 13.06 1.74 9.20
N ARG A 85 13.99 2.51 9.77
CA ARG A 85 15.00 2.04 10.73
C ARG A 85 14.35 1.73 12.08
N ASP A 86 13.52 2.65 12.57
CA ASP A 86 12.67 2.47 13.76
C ASP A 86 11.74 1.24 13.55
N PHE A 87 11.15 1.07 12.36
CA PHE A 87 10.32 -0.08 12.00
C PHE A 87 11.08 -1.41 11.90
N LYS A 88 12.28 -1.43 11.31
CA LYS A 88 13.12 -2.63 11.18
C LYS A 88 13.56 -3.17 12.54
N GLU A 89 13.92 -2.28 13.46
CA GLU A 89 14.27 -2.65 14.84
C GLU A 89 13.04 -3.12 15.62
N PHE A 90 11.90 -2.41 15.54
CA PHE A 90 10.64 -2.83 16.16
C PHE A 90 10.15 -4.21 15.68
N THR A 91 10.35 -4.52 14.40
CA THR A 91 9.94 -5.80 13.78
C THR A 91 11.00 -6.90 13.87
N ARG A 92 12.18 -6.66 14.46
CA ARG A 92 13.30 -7.62 14.46
C ARG A 92 12.90 -8.98 15.00
N ASP A 93 12.30 -9.00 16.19
CA ASP A 93 12.02 -10.23 16.95
C ASP A 93 10.63 -10.84 16.63
N MET A 94 9.98 -10.38 15.55
CA MET A 94 8.70 -10.89 15.07
C MET A 94 8.87 -11.97 13.98
N ASP A 95 7.94 -12.93 13.93
CA ASP A 95 7.87 -13.87 12.80
C ASP A 95 7.35 -13.21 11.51
N PRO A 96 7.60 -13.80 10.32
CA PRO A 96 7.25 -13.19 9.04
C PRO A 96 5.76 -12.83 8.84
N LEU A 97 4.83 -13.57 9.46
CA LEU A 97 3.40 -13.28 9.36
C LEU A 97 3.03 -12.08 10.23
N MET A 98 3.56 -12.01 11.46
CA MET A 98 3.42 -10.86 12.35
C MET A 98 4.09 -9.61 11.77
N ARG A 99 5.23 -9.73 11.07
CA ARG A 99 5.81 -8.60 10.30
C ARG A 99 4.86 -8.15 9.19
N GLY A 100 4.21 -9.08 8.48
CA GLY A 100 3.24 -8.77 7.42
C GLY A 100 2.00 -8.01 7.91
N ASP A 101 1.43 -8.42 9.04
CA ASP A 101 0.33 -7.71 9.71
C ASP A 101 0.78 -6.31 10.21
N THR A 102 2.01 -6.24 10.75
CA THR A 102 2.61 -4.97 11.20
C THR A 102 2.85 -4.00 10.03
N ILE A 103 3.19 -4.48 8.83
CA ILE A 103 3.25 -3.66 7.59
C ILE A 103 1.86 -3.09 7.25
N ASP A 104 0.77 -3.83 7.46
CA ASP A 104 -0.57 -3.27 7.25
C ASP A 104 -0.90 -2.16 8.26
N SER A 105 -0.42 -2.27 9.50
CA SER A 105 -0.55 -1.19 10.48
C SER A 105 0.33 0.04 10.16
N PHE A 106 1.26 -0.05 9.20
CA PHE A 106 2.32 0.94 8.99
C PHE A 106 1.91 2.09 8.04
N ASP A 107 1.20 3.04 8.63
CA ASP A 107 0.73 4.29 8.07
C ASP A 107 1.72 5.05 7.15
N PHE A 108 3.02 5.03 7.47
CA PHE A 108 4.06 5.68 6.66
C PHE A 108 4.20 5.03 5.28
N VAL A 109 4.35 3.70 5.23
CA VAL A 109 4.43 2.95 3.96
C VAL A 109 3.08 2.96 3.25
N LYS A 110 1.95 2.83 3.96
CA LYS A 110 0.62 2.91 3.35
C LYS A 110 0.36 4.25 2.62
N ARG A 111 0.68 5.39 3.25
CA ARG A 111 0.55 6.71 2.60
C ARG A 111 1.44 6.83 1.35
N ILE A 112 2.66 6.27 1.38
CA ILE A 112 3.57 6.30 0.24
C ILE A 112 3.08 5.36 -0.87
N HIS A 113 2.66 4.14 -0.56
CA HIS A 113 2.08 3.21 -1.54
C HIS A 113 0.89 3.85 -2.28
N ASN A 114 -0.07 4.39 -1.52
CA ASN A 114 -1.27 5.01 -2.09
C ASN A 114 -0.97 6.28 -2.89
N SER A 115 0.14 7.00 -2.63
CA SER A 115 0.51 8.19 -3.42
C SER A 115 1.11 7.86 -4.80
N PHE A 116 1.32 6.57 -5.13
CA PHE A 116 1.69 6.10 -6.46
C PHE A 116 0.61 5.30 -7.19
N ALA A 117 -0.49 4.94 -6.51
CA ALA A 117 -1.63 4.26 -7.14
C ALA A 117 -2.40 5.19 -8.09
N ARG A 118 -2.97 4.64 -9.19
CA ARG A 118 -3.88 5.39 -10.05
C ARG A 118 -5.28 5.42 -9.42
N MET A 119 -6.11 6.38 -9.82
CA MET A 119 -7.51 6.45 -9.36
C MET A 119 -8.33 5.21 -9.74
N THR A 120 -8.04 4.58 -10.89
CA THR A 120 -8.60 3.30 -11.31
C THR A 120 -8.31 2.19 -10.30
N ASP A 121 -7.08 2.13 -9.81
CA ASP A 121 -6.56 1.01 -9.04
C ASP A 121 -7.13 1.06 -7.61
N MET A 122 -7.22 2.27 -7.05
CA MET A 122 -7.92 2.54 -5.79
C MET A 122 -9.42 2.18 -5.87
N LEU A 123 -10.11 2.55 -6.96
CA LEU A 123 -11.52 2.21 -7.15
C LEU A 123 -11.75 0.70 -7.32
N SER A 124 -10.83 -0.02 -7.97
CA SER A 124 -10.85 -1.48 -8.08
C SER A 124 -10.64 -2.15 -6.71
N ALA A 125 -9.68 -1.67 -5.90
CA ALA A 125 -9.46 -2.16 -4.54
C ALA A 125 -10.67 -1.91 -3.62
N ASP A 126 -11.31 -0.74 -3.72
CA ASP A 126 -12.56 -0.41 -3.04
C ASP A 126 -13.71 -1.33 -3.48
N MET A 127 -13.83 -1.63 -4.78
CA MET A 127 -14.86 -2.53 -5.31
C MET A 127 -14.68 -3.96 -4.78
N VAL A 128 -13.46 -4.50 -4.82
CA VAL A 128 -13.13 -5.82 -4.27
C VAL A 128 -13.41 -5.88 -2.76
N THR A 129 -13.06 -4.83 -2.02
CA THR A 129 -13.29 -4.72 -0.57
C THR A 129 -14.79 -4.66 -0.24
N LYS A 130 -15.54 -3.84 -0.97
CA LYS A 130 -17.01 -3.74 -0.88
C LYS A 130 -17.68 -5.09 -1.13
N ASP A 131 -17.21 -5.85 -2.11
CA ASP A 131 -17.75 -7.18 -2.43
C ASP A 131 -17.41 -8.24 -1.39
N LYS A 132 -16.20 -8.23 -0.81
CA LYS A 132 -15.88 -9.06 0.37
C LYS A 132 -16.80 -8.74 1.55
N VAL A 133 -17.05 -7.47 1.83
CA VAL A 133 -17.98 -7.04 2.89
C VAL A 133 -19.43 -7.49 2.59
N GLN A 134 -19.86 -7.47 1.33
CA GLN A 134 -21.18 -7.99 0.93
C GLN A 134 -21.27 -9.53 1.09
N ARG A 135 -20.24 -10.27 0.66
CA ARG A 135 -20.14 -11.73 0.83
C ARG A 135 -20.17 -12.11 2.31
N ALA A 136 -19.33 -11.48 3.15
CA ALA A 136 -19.31 -11.71 4.60
C ALA A 136 -20.66 -11.42 5.28
N LYS A 137 -21.35 -10.32 4.92
CA LYS A 137 -22.70 -10.01 5.43
C LYS A 137 -23.73 -11.07 5.02
N LYS A 138 -23.70 -11.50 3.75
CA LYS A 138 -24.54 -12.58 3.22
C LYS A 138 -24.31 -13.87 4.00
N ASP A 139 -23.07 -14.27 4.22
CA ASP A 139 -22.74 -15.55 4.84
C ASP A 139 -22.96 -15.57 6.36
N ALA A 140 -22.74 -14.45 7.05
CA ALA A 140 -23.19 -14.26 8.43
C ALA A 140 -24.73 -14.40 8.55
N SER A 141 -25.49 -13.84 7.60
CA SER A 141 -26.96 -14.01 7.57
C SER A 141 -27.37 -15.47 7.30
N GLN A 142 -26.64 -16.18 6.42
CA GLN A 142 -26.88 -17.60 6.13
C GLN A 142 -26.57 -18.47 7.34
N LYS A 143 -25.45 -18.23 8.03
CA LYS A 143 -25.05 -18.94 9.25
C LYS A 143 -26.11 -18.80 10.35
N LYS A 144 -26.50 -17.56 10.68
CA LYS A 144 -27.58 -17.28 11.64
C LYS A 144 -28.91 -17.94 11.25
N ALA A 145 -29.23 -18.01 9.96
CA ALA A 145 -30.44 -18.68 9.46
C ALA A 145 -30.35 -20.22 9.47
N ARG A 146 -29.17 -20.84 9.51
CA ARG A 146 -28.97 -22.28 9.78
C ARG A 146 -29.09 -22.57 11.27
N GLU A 147 -28.34 -21.84 12.09
CA GLU A 147 -28.37 -21.93 13.57
C GLU A 147 -29.80 -21.80 14.12
N THR A 148 -30.58 -20.82 13.62
CA THR A 148 -31.99 -20.64 14.02
C THR A 148 -32.87 -21.85 13.64
N LYS A 149 -32.63 -22.50 12.49
CA LYS A 149 -33.39 -23.69 12.07
C LYS A 149 -33.00 -24.92 12.87
N GLU A 150 -31.72 -25.05 13.21
CA GLU A 150 -31.20 -26.16 14.01
C GLU A 150 -31.67 -26.05 15.46
N ALA A 151 -31.67 -24.85 16.05
CA ALA A 151 -32.28 -24.57 17.36
C ALA A 151 -33.77 -24.89 17.38
N ASN A 152 -34.56 -24.41 16.40
CA ASN A 152 -35.98 -24.71 16.31
C ASN A 152 -36.25 -26.23 16.12
N LYS A 153 -35.39 -26.94 15.38
CA LYS A 153 -35.48 -28.40 15.22
C LYS A 153 -35.16 -29.12 16.54
N ALA A 154 -34.15 -28.69 17.28
CA ALA A 154 -33.82 -29.24 18.60
C ALA A 154 -34.95 -29.00 19.61
N GLU A 155 -35.55 -27.80 19.62
CA GLU A 155 -36.69 -27.47 20.48
C GLU A 155 -37.92 -28.34 20.15
N MET A 156 -38.19 -28.61 18.86
CA MET A 156 -39.25 -29.56 18.45
C MET A 156 -38.97 -30.99 18.92
N VAL A 157 -37.73 -31.46 18.82
CA VAL A 157 -37.34 -32.82 19.29
C VAL A 157 -37.50 -32.93 20.81
N GLU A 158 -37.05 -31.92 21.57
CA GLU A 158 -37.17 -31.91 23.03
C GLU A 158 -38.64 -31.83 23.48
N LYS A 159 -39.48 -31.01 22.82
CA LYS A 159 -40.93 -30.99 23.07
C LYS A 159 -41.61 -32.32 22.74
N GLY A 160 -41.16 -33.03 21.70
CA GLY A 160 -41.61 -34.40 21.41
C GLY A 160 -41.24 -35.38 22.52
N ARG A 161 -39.96 -35.37 22.95
CA ARG A 161 -39.44 -36.21 24.05
C ARG A 161 -40.19 -35.98 25.36
N LEU A 162 -40.52 -34.72 25.68
CA LEU A 162 -41.33 -34.36 26.86
C LEU A 162 -42.80 -34.81 26.76
N GLN A 163 -43.36 -34.99 25.54
CA GLN A 163 -44.68 -35.58 25.37
C GLN A 163 -44.68 -37.11 25.54
N GLU A 164 -43.65 -37.81 25.06
CA GLU A 164 -43.54 -39.27 25.23
C GLU A 164 -43.39 -39.65 26.71
N VAL A 165 -42.60 -38.91 27.49
CA VAL A 165 -42.49 -39.08 28.96
C VAL A 165 -43.82 -38.84 29.70
N SER A 166 -44.77 -38.12 29.09
CA SER A 166 -46.09 -37.83 29.68
C SER A 166 -47.18 -38.86 29.35
N THR A 167 -46.87 -39.97 28.64
CA THR A 167 -47.91 -40.92 28.19
C THR A 167 -48.19 -42.12 29.12
N ASP A 168 -47.53 -42.23 30.26
CA ASP A 168 -47.63 -43.40 31.15
C ASP A 168 -48.40 -43.14 32.47
N VAL A 169 -49.60 -42.54 32.35
CA VAL A 169 -50.64 -42.59 33.41
C VAL A 169 -52.00 -42.99 32.81
N THR A 170 -52.30 -44.28 32.98
CA THR A 170 -53.62 -44.96 32.96
C THR A 170 -54.79 -44.23 32.29
N LYS A 171 -55.13 -44.64 31.04
CA LYS A 171 -56.45 -44.35 30.46
C LYS A 171 -57.50 -45.30 31.04
N LEU A 172 -58.52 -44.76 31.71
CA LEU A 172 -59.75 -45.48 32.06
C LEU A 172 -60.94 -44.61 31.63
N ALA A 173 -61.70 -45.07 30.63
CA ALA A 173 -62.70 -44.27 29.95
C ALA A 173 -64.12 -44.56 30.46
N THR A 174 -64.92 -43.51 30.66
CA THR A 174 -66.38 -43.59 30.71
C THR A 174 -67.00 -42.41 29.96
N ASN A 175 -68.11 -42.65 29.26
CA ASN A 175 -68.88 -41.62 28.58
C ASN A 175 -70.09 -41.22 29.45
N SER A 176 -70.42 -39.92 29.51
CA SER A 176 -71.81 -39.46 29.30
C SER A 176 -72.00 -37.93 29.35
N THR A 177 -72.86 -37.46 28.44
CA THR A 177 -73.78 -36.29 28.50
C THR A 177 -73.54 -35.14 29.49
N GLY A 178 -73.46 -33.90 28.98
CA GLY A 178 -73.55 -32.69 29.82
C GLY A 178 -73.66 -31.36 29.04
N ARG A 179 -74.83 -31.05 28.45
CA ARG A 179 -75.08 -29.73 27.81
C ARG A 179 -75.57 -28.72 28.85
N LEU A 180 -74.79 -27.68 29.14
CA LEU A 180 -75.30 -26.46 29.79
C LEU A 180 -74.62 -25.19 29.27
N ARG A 181 -75.24 -24.03 29.52
CA ARG A 181 -74.84 -22.72 28.98
C ARG A 181 -74.06 -21.87 29.99
N ARG A 182 -73.17 -21.05 29.43
CA ARG A 182 -72.54 -19.84 30.00
C ARG A 182 -73.51 -18.95 30.80
N PRO A 183 -73.04 -18.36 31.91
CA PRO A 183 -73.37 -16.97 32.26
C PRO A 183 -72.14 -16.05 32.12
N THR A 184 -72.39 -14.74 32.01
CA THR A 184 -71.40 -13.67 31.95
C THR A 184 -71.37 -12.88 33.26
N ALA A 185 -70.20 -12.44 33.69
CA ALA A 185 -70.04 -11.39 34.70
C ALA A 185 -68.98 -10.36 34.25
N ARG A 186 -69.08 -9.13 34.77
CA ARG A 186 -68.15 -8.02 34.53
C ARG A 186 -67.36 -7.71 35.82
N GLN A 187 -66.20 -7.09 35.63
CA GLN A 187 -65.54 -6.09 36.50
C GLN A 187 -65.49 -6.33 38.03
N ALA A 188 -64.26 -6.35 38.54
CA ALA A 188 -63.87 -5.51 39.67
C ALA A 188 -62.39 -5.11 39.51
N ASP A 189 -62.07 -3.84 39.77
CA ASP A 189 -60.69 -3.33 39.79
C ASP A 189 -60.01 -3.63 41.13
N MET A 190 -58.68 -3.73 41.13
CA MET A 190 -57.86 -3.20 42.23
C MET A 190 -56.58 -2.57 41.68
N HIS A 191 -56.18 -1.43 42.27
CA HIS A 191 -54.99 -0.69 41.88
C HIS A 191 -53.70 -1.22 42.52
N ALA A 192 -52.59 -1.10 41.78
CA ALA A 192 -51.33 -0.66 42.36
C ALA A 192 -50.82 0.53 41.52
N LYS A 193 -50.43 1.63 42.18
CA LYS A 193 -49.86 2.83 41.54
C LYS A 193 -48.42 3.00 41.98
N THR A 194 -47.54 3.36 41.04
CA THR A 194 -46.34 4.16 41.31
C THR A 194 -46.17 5.22 40.22
N SER A 195 -45.98 6.47 40.65
CA SER A 195 -45.58 7.63 39.86
C SER A 195 -44.13 7.45 39.34
N THR A 196 -43.70 7.92 38.16
CA THR A 196 -43.65 9.31 37.60
C THR A 196 -42.80 10.26 38.46
N PRO A 197 -42.03 11.22 37.89
CA PRO A 197 -42.36 11.97 36.68
C PRO A 197 -41.26 12.23 35.61
N ASP A 198 -41.76 12.91 34.57
CA ASP A 198 -41.16 13.41 33.33
C ASP A 198 -40.47 14.79 33.51
N GLY A 199 -39.70 15.24 32.52
CA GLY A 199 -39.13 16.61 32.42
C GLY A 199 -37.99 16.69 31.40
N LYS A 200 -38.13 17.12 30.13
CA LYS A 200 -38.73 18.35 29.55
C LYS A 200 -38.12 19.62 30.18
N ARG A 201 -37.56 20.59 29.42
CA ARG A 201 -38.20 21.36 28.32
C ARG A 201 -37.12 22.17 27.52
N VAL A 202 -37.00 22.06 26.18
CA VAL A 202 -37.52 22.92 25.06
C VAL A 202 -37.00 24.39 25.02
N THR A 203 -36.90 24.96 23.80
CA THR A 203 -36.68 26.38 23.36
C THR A 203 -35.27 26.72 22.82
N ASN A 204 -35.06 27.55 21.76
CA ASN A 204 -35.94 28.08 20.69
C ASN A 204 -35.14 28.74 19.53
N VAL A 205 -35.76 28.87 18.32
CA VAL A 205 -35.74 30.03 17.37
C VAL A 205 -34.39 30.45 16.70
N GLU A 206 -34.28 30.73 15.38
CA GLU A 206 -35.27 30.73 14.28
C GLU A 206 -34.85 29.82 13.08
N SER A 207 -34.45 30.18 11.85
CA SER A 207 -34.13 31.47 11.17
C SER A 207 -34.18 31.33 9.63
N SER A 208 -34.47 32.42 8.89
CA SER A 208 -34.48 32.55 7.40
C SER A 208 -34.36 34.05 7.01
N PRO A 209 -34.66 34.59 5.79
CA PRO A 209 -35.23 34.01 4.53
C PRO A 209 -34.14 33.25 3.72
N SER A 210 -34.05 33.11 2.39
CA SER A 210 -34.76 33.62 1.18
C SER A 210 -34.36 32.76 -0.05
N ASP A 211 -34.92 32.81 -1.27
CA ASP A 211 -36.24 33.00 -1.94
C ASP A 211 -35.95 32.70 -3.47
N ILE A 212 -36.71 32.96 -4.55
CA ILE A 212 -38.00 33.61 -4.87
C ILE A 212 -38.52 33.08 -6.24
N SER A 213 -39.84 33.07 -6.48
CA SER A 213 -40.55 32.94 -7.79
C SER A 213 -40.37 31.66 -8.66
N GLU A 214 -41.32 31.25 -9.52
CA GLU A 214 -42.80 31.12 -9.40
C GLU A 214 -43.33 30.27 -10.60
N ASP A 215 -44.66 30.09 -10.71
CA ASP A 215 -45.39 29.38 -11.79
C ASP A 215 -45.17 27.84 -11.96
N SER A 216 -46.20 27.02 -12.22
CA SER A 216 -47.65 27.21 -12.09
C SER A 216 -48.40 25.85 -12.03
N ASP A 217 -49.50 25.76 -11.29
CA ASP A 217 -50.44 24.61 -11.21
C ASP A 217 -51.86 25.07 -11.61
N PRO A 218 -52.73 24.20 -12.16
CA PRO A 218 -53.90 23.81 -11.35
C PRO A 218 -54.41 22.37 -11.57
N GLY A 219 -54.28 21.49 -10.56
CA GLY A 219 -54.75 20.09 -10.60
C GLY A 219 -55.77 19.66 -9.53
N PHE A 220 -56.19 20.55 -8.62
CA PHE A 220 -56.80 20.17 -7.33
C PHE A 220 -58.26 19.67 -7.39
N LYS A 221 -58.53 18.42 -6.99
CA LYS A 221 -59.81 17.98 -6.38
C LYS A 221 -59.64 16.90 -5.29
N SER A 222 -59.55 17.33 -4.03
CA SER A 222 -59.74 16.48 -2.86
C SER A 222 -61.21 16.07 -2.68
N ARG A 223 -61.48 14.84 -2.22
CA ARG A 223 -62.74 14.51 -1.54
C ARG A 223 -62.61 13.35 -0.56
N SER A 224 -62.85 13.63 0.72
CA SER A 224 -62.97 12.64 1.79
C SER A 224 -64.42 12.26 2.06
N LYS A 225 -64.68 11.02 2.51
CA LYS A 225 -65.59 10.62 3.63
C LYS A 225 -65.98 9.13 3.59
N ALA A 226 -66.64 8.72 4.69
CA ALA A 226 -67.47 7.52 4.87
C ALA A 226 -66.74 6.18 5.11
N ASN A 227 -66.60 5.85 6.39
CA ASN A 227 -66.43 4.49 6.90
C ASN A 227 -67.78 3.74 6.81
N THR A 228 -67.81 2.57 6.15
CA THR A 228 -68.92 1.62 6.20
C THR A 228 -68.37 0.21 6.40
N GLN A 229 -68.61 -0.39 7.56
CA GLN A 229 -68.25 -1.78 7.81
C GLN A 229 -69.26 -2.71 7.12
N VAL A 230 -68.79 -3.51 6.15
CA VAL A 230 -69.49 -4.71 5.66
C VAL A 230 -68.71 -5.92 6.13
N LEU A 231 -69.32 -6.73 7.01
CA LEU A 231 -68.75 -7.99 7.45
C LEU A 231 -68.85 -9.02 6.32
N MET A 232 -67.71 -9.49 5.82
CA MET A 232 -67.61 -10.66 4.95
C MET A 232 -66.86 -11.81 5.65
N PRO A 233 -67.11 -13.08 5.30
CA PRO A 233 -66.53 -14.21 6.02
C PRO A 233 -65.02 -14.31 5.87
N VAL A 234 -64.34 -14.80 6.90
CA VAL A 234 -62.90 -15.07 6.89
C VAL A 234 -62.65 -16.41 6.17
N GLU A 235 -62.13 -16.37 4.95
CA GLU A 235 -61.50 -17.56 4.34
C GLU A 235 -60.22 -17.94 5.10
N PRO A 236 -59.90 -19.24 5.24
CA PRO A 236 -58.62 -19.68 5.79
C PRO A 236 -57.45 -19.29 4.86
N PRO A 237 -56.24 -19.03 5.41
CA PRO A 237 -55.12 -18.55 4.63
C PRO A 237 -54.68 -19.57 3.58
N ARG A 238 -54.82 -19.20 2.30
CA ARG A 238 -54.45 -20.04 1.15
C ARG A 238 -52.94 -20.30 1.16
N ARG A 239 -52.52 -21.55 1.41
CA ARG A 239 -51.13 -21.99 1.20
C ARG A 239 -50.75 -21.70 -0.26
N SER A 240 -49.66 -20.96 -0.49
CA SER A 240 -49.17 -20.68 -1.83
C SER A 240 -48.66 -21.95 -2.50
N THR A 241 -49.37 -22.46 -3.50
CA THR A 241 -48.98 -23.62 -4.33
C THR A 241 -47.91 -23.26 -5.38
N ARG A 242 -47.21 -22.13 -5.23
CA ARG A 242 -46.12 -21.73 -6.11
C ARG A 242 -44.94 -22.69 -5.91
N ALA A 243 -44.74 -23.58 -6.87
CA ALA A 243 -43.56 -24.45 -6.93
C ALA A 243 -42.28 -23.60 -6.80
N PRO A 244 -41.24 -24.10 -6.09
CA PRO A 244 -39.98 -23.38 -5.99
C PRO A 244 -39.42 -23.16 -7.40
N GLN A 245 -39.20 -21.89 -7.76
CA GLN A 245 -38.43 -21.56 -8.95
C GLN A 245 -37.07 -22.27 -8.85
N PRO A 246 -36.57 -22.91 -9.92
CA PRO A 246 -35.24 -23.47 -9.90
C PRO A 246 -34.26 -22.33 -9.58
N ARG A 247 -33.36 -22.57 -8.62
CA ARG A 247 -32.20 -21.69 -8.46
C ARG A 247 -31.47 -21.69 -9.80
N LYS A 248 -31.09 -20.52 -10.32
CA LYS A 248 -30.00 -20.48 -11.29
C LYS A 248 -28.84 -21.25 -10.66
N VAL A 249 -28.40 -22.32 -11.32
CA VAL A 249 -27.12 -22.93 -11.00
C VAL A 249 -26.09 -21.96 -11.55
N VAL A 250 -25.58 -21.13 -10.66
CA VAL A 250 -24.36 -20.36 -10.92
C VAL A 250 -23.26 -21.40 -11.10
N THR A 251 -22.87 -21.64 -12.35
CA THR A 251 -21.79 -22.57 -12.67
C THR A 251 -20.45 -21.92 -12.32
N ALA A 252 -19.37 -22.71 -12.29
CA ALA A 252 -18.03 -22.14 -12.08
C ALA A 252 -17.62 -21.14 -13.20
N ALA A 253 -18.31 -21.14 -14.35
CA ALA A 253 -18.11 -20.21 -15.46
C ALA A 253 -18.92 -18.90 -15.37
N ASP A 254 -19.76 -18.72 -14.33
CA ASP A 254 -20.35 -17.41 -13.99
C ASP A 254 -19.38 -16.55 -13.13
N TYR A 255 -18.21 -17.09 -12.79
CA TYR A 255 -17.04 -16.31 -12.39
C TYR A 255 -16.22 -16.07 -13.64
N GLU A 256 -15.98 -14.81 -13.99
CA GLU A 256 -14.74 -14.46 -14.68
C GLU A 256 -13.60 -14.88 -13.74
N GLU A 257 -12.61 -15.61 -14.25
CA GLU A 257 -11.41 -15.92 -13.48
C GLU A 257 -10.79 -14.58 -13.04
N PRO A 258 -10.42 -14.40 -11.75
CA PRO A 258 -9.82 -13.15 -11.32
C PRO A 258 -8.52 -12.96 -12.10
N ASP A 259 -8.44 -11.86 -12.89
CA ASP A 259 -7.30 -11.55 -13.76
C ASP A 259 -5.98 -11.93 -13.08
N ALA A 260 -5.32 -12.95 -13.65
CA ALA A 260 -4.23 -13.67 -12.98
C ALA A 260 -3.15 -12.68 -12.52
N GLY A 261 -3.09 -12.46 -11.21
CA GLY A 261 -2.52 -11.24 -10.65
C GLY A 261 -1.02 -11.12 -10.86
N PHE A 262 -0.54 -9.91 -11.15
CA PHE A 262 0.90 -9.66 -11.18
C PHE A 262 1.47 -9.68 -9.76
N HIS A 263 2.49 -10.52 -9.54
CA HIS A 263 3.15 -10.71 -8.25
C HIS A 263 4.62 -10.30 -8.28
N TYR A 264 5.10 -9.75 -7.16
CA TYR A 264 6.46 -9.25 -6.99
C TYR A 264 7.27 -10.16 -6.07
N VAL A 265 8.44 -10.56 -6.55
CA VAL A 265 9.43 -11.33 -5.77
C VAL A 265 10.74 -10.56 -5.75
N ALA A 266 11.34 -10.44 -4.56
CA ALA A 266 12.67 -9.86 -4.41
C ALA A 266 13.76 -10.93 -4.37
N TYR A 267 14.94 -10.61 -4.88
CA TYR A 267 16.16 -11.41 -4.80
C TYR A 267 17.28 -10.55 -4.23
N VAL A 268 17.96 -11.04 -3.18
CA VAL A 268 18.98 -10.26 -2.46
C VAL A 268 20.12 -11.16 -1.95
N PRO A 269 21.39 -10.75 -2.08
CA PRO A 269 22.52 -11.43 -1.44
C PRO A 269 22.57 -11.09 0.06
N VAL A 270 22.65 -12.10 0.92
CA VAL A 270 22.80 -11.94 2.38
C VAL A 270 23.81 -12.97 2.91
N GLY A 271 24.87 -12.48 3.55
CA GLY A 271 26.06 -13.30 3.82
C GLY A 271 26.78 -13.62 2.51
N ASP A 272 27.13 -14.89 2.30
CA ASP A 272 27.65 -15.41 1.04
C ASP A 272 26.59 -16.15 0.18
N HIS A 273 25.30 -16.01 0.52
CA HIS A 273 24.16 -16.71 -0.12
C HIS A 273 23.18 -15.76 -0.81
N VAL A 274 22.48 -16.24 -1.86
CA VAL A 274 21.39 -15.52 -2.52
C VAL A 274 20.03 -16.01 -2.01
N TRP A 275 19.13 -15.08 -1.70
CA TRP A 275 17.81 -15.38 -1.14
C TRP A 275 16.68 -14.89 -2.05
N LYS A 276 15.69 -15.74 -2.31
CA LYS A 276 14.38 -15.36 -2.89
C LYS A 276 13.44 -15.00 -1.73
N LEU A 277 12.97 -13.76 -1.72
CA LEU A 277 12.04 -13.21 -0.74
C LEU A 277 10.68 -12.99 -1.43
N ASP A 278 9.83 -14.00 -1.31
CA ASP A 278 8.50 -14.06 -1.92
C ASP A 278 7.43 -13.89 -0.83
N GLY A 279 6.64 -12.82 -0.90
CA GLY A 279 5.66 -12.50 0.14
C GLY A 279 4.58 -13.56 0.35
N MET A 280 4.30 -14.40 -0.65
CA MET A 280 3.31 -15.49 -0.56
C MET A 280 3.90 -16.79 0.03
N ASN A 281 5.23 -16.92 0.07
CA ASN A 281 5.89 -18.10 0.62
C ASN A 281 6.03 -17.99 2.15
N ARG A 282 5.89 -19.11 2.86
CA ARG A 282 5.93 -19.15 4.34
C ARG A 282 7.25 -18.67 4.95
N TYR A 283 8.35 -18.85 4.23
CA TYR A 283 9.73 -18.57 4.65
C TYR A 283 10.56 -18.09 3.45
N PRO A 284 11.67 -17.35 3.68
CA PRO A 284 12.59 -17.01 2.60
C PRO A 284 13.27 -18.28 2.06
N GLN A 285 13.58 -18.30 0.76
CA GLN A 285 14.21 -19.44 0.11
C GLN A 285 15.69 -19.14 -0.17
N ASP A 286 16.58 -19.95 0.40
CA ASP A 286 18.00 -19.99 0.05
C ASP A 286 18.17 -20.62 -1.34
N LEU A 287 18.90 -19.93 -2.22
CA LEU A 287 19.17 -20.33 -3.60
C LEU A 287 20.60 -20.83 -3.81
N GLY A 288 21.45 -20.75 -2.78
CA GLY A 288 22.83 -21.21 -2.78
C GLY A 288 23.88 -20.10 -2.56
N SER A 289 25.09 -20.55 -2.24
CA SER A 289 26.26 -19.70 -1.98
C SER A 289 26.95 -19.26 -3.27
N PHE A 290 27.28 -17.96 -3.37
CA PHE A 290 28.21 -17.41 -4.36
C PHE A 290 29.67 -17.41 -3.88
N LYS A 291 29.93 -17.98 -2.70
CA LYS A 291 31.21 -18.09 -1.96
C LYS A 291 31.66 -16.79 -1.29
N VAL A 292 32.31 -16.96 -0.15
CA VAL A 292 32.94 -15.90 0.63
C VAL A 292 33.90 -15.08 -0.24
N GLY A 293 33.58 -13.80 -0.44
CA GLY A 293 34.35 -12.84 -1.24
C GLY A 293 33.70 -12.38 -2.54
N GLY A 294 32.76 -13.14 -3.11
CA GLY A 294 32.13 -12.83 -4.43
C GLY A 294 31.13 -11.65 -4.45
N ASN A 295 30.99 -10.93 -3.33
CA ASN A 295 30.10 -9.77 -3.21
C ASN A 295 30.72 -8.63 -2.36
N GLY A 296 32.04 -8.67 -2.19
CA GLY A 296 32.81 -7.58 -1.59
C GLY A 296 32.45 -7.35 -0.12
N ALA A 297 32.57 -6.10 0.32
CA ALA A 297 32.04 -5.62 1.60
C ALA A 297 30.77 -4.75 1.43
N ASP A 298 30.35 -4.55 0.19
CA ASP A 298 29.50 -3.46 -0.30
C ASP A 298 28.45 -3.92 -1.33
N GLY A 299 28.64 -5.08 -1.97
CA GLY A 299 27.81 -5.59 -3.07
C GLY A 299 28.50 -5.66 -4.44
N GLY A 300 29.82 -5.41 -4.53
CA GLY A 300 30.61 -5.67 -5.73
C GLY A 300 31.27 -7.06 -5.65
N THR A 301 31.10 -7.98 -6.59
CA THR A 301 31.34 -7.75 -8.03
C THR A 301 30.17 -8.11 -8.94
N GLY A 302 29.06 -8.61 -8.38
CA GLY A 302 27.91 -9.10 -9.13
C GLY A 302 27.86 -10.61 -9.33
N ASP A 303 28.82 -11.39 -8.77
CA ASP A 303 28.87 -12.86 -8.88
C ASP A 303 27.57 -13.54 -8.37
N TRP A 304 26.86 -12.89 -7.45
CA TRP A 304 25.56 -13.33 -6.96
C TRP A 304 24.48 -13.36 -8.06
N LEU A 305 24.64 -12.54 -9.10
CA LEU A 305 23.75 -12.50 -10.27
C LEU A 305 23.89 -13.74 -11.15
N ASP A 306 25.06 -14.39 -11.17
CA ASP A 306 25.24 -15.68 -11.87
C ASP A 306 24.44 -16.81 -11.22
N VAL A 307 24.22 -16.72 -9.90
CA VAL A 307 23.33 -17.63 -9.16
C VAL A 307 21.87 -17.32 -9.51
N VAL A 308 21.45 -16.04 -9.48
CA VAL A 308 20.03 -15.67 -9.65
C VAL A 308 19.52 -15.80 -11.09
N THR A 309 20.35 -15.45 -12.08
CA THR A 309 19.94 -15.27 -13.48
C THR A 309 19.42 -16.55 -14.14
N PRO A 310 20.02 -17.74 -13.94
CA PRO A 310 19.48 -19.00 -14.45
C PRO A 310 18.06 -19.31 -13.95
N MET A 311 17.72 -18.95 -12.70
CA MET A 311 16.37 -19.17 -12.16
C MET A 311 15.35 -18.22 -12.77
N ILE A 312 15.68 -16.93 -12.92
CA ILE A 312 14.77 -15.97 -13.56
C ILE A 312 14.60 -16.31 -15.05
N LYS A 313 15.66 -16.71 -15.76
CA LYS A 313 15.58 -17.22 -17.15
C LYS A 313 14.72 -18.48 -17.25
N SER A 314 14.90 -19.45 -16.34
CA SER A 314 14.05 -20.64 -16.27
C SER A 314 12.57 -20.27 -16.08
N ARG A 315 12.30 -19.29 -15.20
CA ARG A 315 10.95 -18.78 -14.94
C ARG A 315 10.34 -18.09 -16.17
N MET A 316 11.06 -17.18 -16.83
CA MET A 316 10.62 -16.54 -18.09
C MET A 316 10.34 -17.60 -19.18
N ASN A 317 11.22 -18.58 -19.33
CA ASN A 317 11.06 -19.67 -20.30
C ASN A 317 9.89 -20.61 -19.99
N SER A 318 9.38 -20.64 -18.75
CA SER A 318 8.23 -21.49 -18.39
C SER A 318 6.90 -20.94 -18.92
N ASN A 319 6.79 -19.63 -19.16
CA ASN A 319 5.67 -19.01 -19.87
C ASN A 319 6.15 -17.84 -20.75
N PRO A 320 6.71 -18.12 -21.95
CA PRO A 320 7.31 -17.09 -22.82
C PRO A 320 6.33 -16.05 -23.38
N SER A 321 5.02 -16.25 -23.18
CA SER A 321 3.97 -15.33 -23.61
C SER A 321 3.41 -14.47 -22.47
N ALA A 322 3.82 -14.70 -21.22
CA ALA A 322 3.43 -13.86 -20.10
C ALA A 322 4.22 -12.54 -20.09
N TRP A 323 3.56 -11.46 -19.67
CA TRP A 323 4.24 -10.22 -19.35
C TRP A 323 5.05 -10.38 -18.07
N TYR A 324 6.25 -9.80 -18.09
CA TYR A 324 7.14 -9.68 -16.95
C TYR A 324 7.78 -8.31 -16.95
N ASN A 325 8.30 -7.90 -15.80
CA ASN A 325 9.18 -6.75 -15.65
C ASN A 325 10.27 -7.12 -14.64
N LEU A 326 11.49 -6.63 -14.85
CA LEU A 326 12.62 -6.89 -13.97
C LEU A 326 13.29 -5.56 -13.65
N MET A 327 13.57 -5.33 -12.38
CA MET A 327 14.23 -4.12 -11.89
C MET A 327 15.42 -4.49 -11.01
N ALA A 328 16.53 -3.77 -11.16
CA ALA A 328 17.62 -3.78 -10.18
C ALA A 328 17.46 -2.63 -9.19
N VAL A 329 17.69 -2.92 -7.91
CA VAL A 329 18.00 -1.91 -6.90
C VAL A 329 19.52 -1.75 -6.89
N VAL A 330 19.98 -0.59 -7.35
CA VAL A 330 21.40 -0.26 -7.55
C VAL A 330 21.83 0.88 -6.65
N ARG A 331 23.13 1.05 -6.45
CA ARG A 331 23.68 2.29 -5.89
C ARG A 331 23.24 3.49 -6.72
N ASP A 332 22.82 4.56 -6.05
CA ASP A 332 22.59 5.85 -6.72
C ASP A 332 23.93 6.59 -6.91
N PRO A 333 24.38 6.87 -8.16
CA PRO A 333 25.60 7.63 -8.39
C PRO A 333 25.49 9.06 -7.86
N PHE A 334 24.33 9.72 -8.08
CA PHE A 334 24.12 11.12 -7.73
C PHE A 334 24.38 11.36 -6.24
N PHE A 335 23.94 10.45 -5.37
CA PHE A 335 24.20 10.50 -3.93
C PHE A 335 25.69 10.49 -3.56
N ASP A 336 26.54 9.70 -4.22
CA ASP A 336 27.98 9.70 -3.93
C ASP A 336 28.70 10.91 -4.52
N GLU A 337 28.29 11.42 -5.69
CA GLU A 337 28.75 12.72 -6.19
C GLU A 337 28.32 13.88 -5.27
N GLN A 338 27.10 13.83 -4.72
CA GLN A 338 26.55 14.84 -3.82
C GLN A 338 27.32 14.82 -2.48
N ARG A 339 27.61 13.63 -1.94
CA ARG A 339 28.43 13.48 -0.73
C ARG A 339 29.85 14.01 -0.91
N LYS A 340 30.51 13.71 -2.05
CA LYS A 340 31.82 14.29 -2.39
C LYS A 340 31.75 15.83 -2.48
N LEU A 341 30.65 16.39 -2.98
CA LEU A 341 30.43 17.84 -3.01
C LEU A 341 30.23 18.42 -1.60
N LEU A 342 29.53 17.74 -0.69
CA LEU A 342 29.40 18.15 0.71
C LEU A 342 30.76 18.13 1.45
N GLU A 343 31.55 17.06 1.28
CA GLU A 343 32.93 16.98 1.79
C GLU A 343 33.79 18.12 1.23
N ASN A 344 33.68 18.43 -0.07
CA ASN A 344 34.37 19.55 -0.71
C ASN A 344 33.93 20.92 -0.15
N VAL A 345 32.63 21.13 0.09
CA VAL A 345 32.10 22.35 0.73
C VAL A 345 32.65 22.50 2.15
N LYS A 346 32.77 21.42 2.93
CA LYS A 346 33.40 21.45 4.26
C LYS A 346 34.88 21.80 4.21
N LYS A 347 35.67 21.22 3.27
CA LYS A 347 37.07 21.64 3.02
C LYS A 347 37.15 23.14 2.69
N LEU A 348 36.26 23.64 1.82
CA LEU A 348 36.23 25.04 1.40
C LEU A 348 35.90 25.98 2.57
N GLN A 349 34.88 25.65 3.38
CA GLN A 349 34.52 26.43 4.57
C GLN A 349 35.68 26.47 5.58
N ALA A 350 36.34 25.34 5.83
CA ALA A 350 37.47 25.27 6.77
C ALA A 350 38.68 26.11 6.30
N VAL A 351 39.05 26.05 5.01
CA VAL A 351 40.18 26.84 4.49
C VAL A 351 39.85 28.34 4.36
N ASP A 352 38.62 28.71 3.97
CA ASP A 352 38.16 30.12 3.98
C ASP A 352 38.20 30.71 5.41
N LEU A 353 37.88 29.92 6.44
CA LEU A 353 37.98 30.34 7.85
C LEU A 353 39.43 30.45 8.33
N LYS A 354 40.31 29.50 7.97
CA LYS A 354 41.74 29.58 8.33
C LYS A 354 42.41 30.79 7.68
N LEU A 355 42.16 31.03 6.40
CA LEU A 355 42.67 32.20 5.67
C LEU A 355 42.20 33.51 6.31
N GLN A 356 40.90 33.64 6.64
CA GLN A 356 40.36 34.83 7.32
C GLN A 356 40.96 35.06 8.72
N SER A 357 41.46 34.00 9.39
CA SER A 357 42.11 34.12 10.69
C SER A 357 43.57 34.61 10.63
N LEU A 358 44.18 34.58 9.44
CA LEU A 358 45.58 34.95 9.19
C LEU A 358 45.70 36.35 8.56
N ASP A 359 44.83 36.69 7.62
CA ASP A 359 44.73 38.00 6.97
C ASP A 359 43.25 38.31 6.64
N ASP A 360 42.81 39.57 6.73
CA ASP A 360 41.40 39.94 6.48
C ASP A 360 41.07 40.18 4.99
N ASP A 361 42.08 40.52 4.17
CA ASP A 361 41.98 40.91 2.75
C ASP A 361 42.54 39.82 1.82
N TRP A 362 42.72 38.59 2.31
CA TRP A 362 43.23 37.44 1.53
C TRP A 362 42.48 37.18 0.22
N ARG A 363 41.21 37.58 0.12
CA ARG A 363 40.40 37.47 -1.11
C ARG A 363 40.80 38.45 -2.22
N SER A 364 41.64 39.44 -1.91
CA SER A 364 42.28 40.36 -2.86
C SER A 364 43.66 39.88 -3.30
N MET A 365 44.18 38.79 -2.75
CA MET A 365 45.40 38.11 -3.24
C MET A 365 45.10 37.32 -4.52
N GLU A 366 46.12 37.09 -5.35
CA GLU A 366 46.00 36.30 -6.58
C GLU A 366 45.52 34.86 -6.28
N GLY A 367 44.36 34.47 -6.80
CA GLY A 367 43.72 33.18 -6.51
C GLY A 367 42.84 33.16 -5.26
N GLY A 368 42.76 34.26 -4.50
CA GLY A 368 41.83 34.45 -3.40
C GLY A 368 40.38 34.66 -3.85
N GLU A 369 40.13 34.90 -5.14
CA GLU A 369 38.80 35.21 -5.63
C GLU A 369 37.81 34.05 -5.45
N THR A 370 36.51 34.36 -5.43
CA THR A 370 35.44 33.36 -5.39
C THR A 370 34.47 33.63 -6.53
N ARG A 371 34.32 32.69 -7.46
CA ARG A 371 33.38 32.83 -8.58
C ARG A 371 31.95 32.62 -8.09
N LYS A 372 30.99 33.30 -8.72
CA LYS A 372 29.56 33.28 -8.33
C LYS A 372 28.90 31.89 -8.41
N ASP A 373 29.52 30.96 -9.13
CA ASP A 373 29.01 29.62 -9.34
C ASP A 373 29.59 28.59 -8.34
N VAL A 374 30.56 28.98 -7.52
CA VAL A 374 31.09 28.18 -6.41
C VAL A 374 30.02 27.96 -5.35
N ILE A 375 29.85 26.71 -4.92
CA ILE A 375 28.99 26.34 -3.81
C ILE A 375 29.82 26.40 -2.52
N SER A 376 29.39 27.22 -1.57
CA SER A 376 29.95 27.34 -0.21
C SER A 376 28.92 27.13 0.89
N GLY A 377 27.69 26.77 0.51
CA GLY A 377 26.52 26.63 1.37
C GLY A 377 25.37 25.92 0.64
N ILE A 378 24.14 26.17 1.07
CA ILE A 378 22.90 25.61 0.50
C ILE A 378 22.88 25.72 -1.04
N SER A 379 22.54 24.63 -1.74
CA SER A 379 22.36 24.64 -3.19
C SER A 379 21.12 23.86 -3.61
N ILE A 380 20.13 24.60 -4.12
CA ILE A 380 18.88 24.03 -4.66
C ILE A 380 19.16 23.21 -5.93
N GLU A 381 20.13 23.63 -6.77
CA GLU A 381 20.51 22.92 -8.01
C GLU A 381 20.97 21.48 -7.71
N PHE A 382 21.71 21.28 -6.62
CA PHE A 382 22.29 19.98 -6.25
C PHE A 382 21.63 19.34 -5.03
N GLY A 383 20.44 19.80 -4.63
CA GLY A 383 19.67 19.24 -3.51
C GLY A 383 20.35 19.33 -2.13
N ILE A 384 21.32 20.24 -1.96
CA ILE A 384 22.09 20.42 -0.73
C ILE A 384 21.32 21.33 0.23
N SER A 385 20.87 20.79 1.37
CA SER A 385 20.31 21.59 2.47
C SER A 385 21.35 21.96 3.52
N GLU A 386 20.98 22.89 4.41
CA GLU A 386 21.78 23.27 5.59
C GLU A 386 22.10 22.05 6.47
N LYS A 387 21.12 21.15 6.67
CA LYS A 387 21.31 19.92 7.45
C LYS A 387 22.30 18.96 6.78
N ASP A 388 22.24 18.79 5.46
CA ASP A 388 23.16 17.88 4.77
C ASP A 388 24.61 18.44 4.79
N ILE A 389 24.78 19.76 4.96
CA ILE A 389 26.08 20.37 5.28
C ILE A 389 26.45 20.12 6.74
N ASP A 390 25.57 20.39 7.71
CA ASP A 390 25.86 20.17 9.13
C ASP A 390 26.26 18.72 9.44
N ASP A 391 25.52 17.74 8.90
CA ASP A 391 25.79 16.30 9.00
C ASP A 391 27.11 15.87 8.31
N ALA A 392 27.69 16.69 7.43
CA ALA A 392 28.90 16.32 6.68
C ALA A 392 30.19 16.55 7.48
N GLU A 393 31.04 15.54 7.58
CA GLU A 393 32.32 15.63 8.29
C GLU A 393 33.43 16.24 7.40
N LEU A 394 34.38 16.95 8.02
CA LEU A 394 35.62 17.35 7.36
C LEU A 394 36.58 16.14 7.36
N PRO A 395 37.16 15.72 6.22
CA PRO A 395 38.09 14.59 6.22
C PRO A 395 39.31 14.89 7.12
N PRO A 396 39.73 13.98 8.03
CA PRO A 396 40.78 14.28 9.00
C PRO A 396 42.11 14.74 8.39
N SER A 397 42.49 14.22 7.22
CA SER A 397 43.69 14.66 6.49
C SER A 397 43.60 16.08 5.92
N ALA A 398 42.40 16.63 5.75
CA ALA A 398 42.19 18.04 5.44
C ALA A 398 42.16 18.89 6.72
N GLU A 399 41.58 18.39 7.81
CA GLU A 399 41.59 19.05 9.13
C GLU A 399 43.02 19.22 9.66
N ASP A 400 43.80 18.14 9.72
CA ASP A 400 45.21 18.13 10.14
C ASP A 400 46.05 19.12 9.31
N PHE A 401 45.82 19.16 7.99
CA PHE A 401 46.54 20.06 7.08
C PHE A 401 46.18 21.54 7.32
N ILE A 402 44.89 21.88 7.33
CA ILE A 402 44.42 23.26 7.54
C ILE A 402 44.79 23.76 8.95
N ALA A 403 44.79 22.88 9.95
CA ALA A 403 45.20 23.21 11.31
C ALA A 403 46.70 23.49 11.43
N SER A 404 47.55 22.73 10.73
CA SER A 404 49.02 22.81 10.84
C SER A 404 49.71 23.79 9.88
N GLU A 405 49.07 24.17 8.78
CA GLU A 405 49.62 25.10 7.80
C GLU A 405 49.21 26.56 8.07
N ASP A 406 50.19 27.47 8.10
CA ASP A 406 50.02 28.92 8.33
C ASP A 406 50.49 29.78 7.15
N ASP A 407 51.11 29.20 6.11
CA ASP A 407 51.47 29.93 4.90
C ASP A 407 50.24 30.26 4.03
N LEU A 408 49.97 31.55 3.87
CA LEU A 408 48.86 32.07 3.06
C LEU A 408 48.89 31.58 1.61
N ILE A 409 50.08 31.45 0.99
CA ILE A 409 50.20 31.03 -0.41
C ILE A 409 49.83 29.55 -0.53
N THR A 410 50.38 28.69 0.33
CA THR A 410 50.08 27.25 0.38
C THR A 410 48.60 26.99 0.68
N LEU A 411 47.97 27.77 1.57
CA LEU A 411 46.54 27.70 1.84
C LEU A 411 45.68 28.16 0.65
N ILE A 412 46.10 29.20 -0.09
CA ILE A 412 45.43 29.65 -1.32
C ILE A 412 45.56 28.61 -2.44
N ASP A 413 46.73 27.99 -2.63
CA ASP A 413 46.93 26.92 -3.61
C ASP A 413 46.08 25.68 -3.27
N TYR A 414 46.02 25.30 -1.99
CA TYR A 414 45.14 24.23 -1.52
C TYR A 414 43.66 24.56 -1.78
N ARG A 415 43.25 25.80 -1.51
CA ARG A 415 41.91 26.31 -1.82
C ARG A 415 41.60 26.26 -3.32
N GLN A 416 42.53 26.67 -4.19
CA GLN A 416 42.35 26.54 -5.64
C GLN A 416 42.15 25.06 -6.06
N SER A 417 42.84 24.13 -5.41
CA SER A 417 42.65 22.69 -5.67
C SER A 417 41.23 22.22 -5.31
N ILE A 418 40.67 22.70 -4.19
CA ILE A 418 39.29 22.44 -3.76
C ILE A 418 38.29 23.02 -4.77
N LEU A 419 38.48 24.26 -5.25
CA LEU A 419 37.60 24.86 -6.27
C LEU A 419 37.66 24.12 -7.62
N LYS A 420 38.82 23.56 -7.97
CA LYS A 420 39.00 22.73 -9.16
C LYS A 420 38.32 21.36 -9.03
N GLU A 421 38.44 20.70 -7.88
CA GLU A 421 37.67 19.49 -7.52
C GLU A 421 36.16 19.76 -7.62
N GLN A 422 35.69 20.87 -7.03
CA GLN A 422 34.28 21.25 -7.03
C GLN A 422 33.73 21.47 -8.44
N THR A 423 34.52 22.04 -9.34
CA THR A 423 34.12 22.26 -10.75
C THR A 423 33.81 20.94 -11.46
N MET A 424 34.59 19.89 -11.19
CA MET A 424 34.36 18.56 -11.77
C MET A 424 33.14 17.87 -11.14
N LEU A 425 33.01 17.92 -9.81
CA LEU A 425 31.86 17.36 -9.08
C LEU A 425 30.54 17.99 -9.55
N ARG A 426 30.50 19.30 -9.72
CA ARG A 426 29.32 20.04 -10.22
C ARG A 426 29.01 19.75 -11.69
N SER A 427 29.98 19.35 -12.51
CA SER A 427 29.70 18.83 -13.86
C SER A 427 29.01 17.47 -13.75
N GLY A 428 29.64 16.49 -13.08
CA GLY A 428 29.09 15.14 -12.95
C GLY A 428 27.69 15.11 -12.33
N LEU A 429 27.43 15.96 -11.32
CA LEU A 429 26.08 16.14 -10.75
C LEU A 429 25.08 16.70 -11.77
N ARG A 430 25.46 17.66 -12.61
CA ARG A 430 24.58 18.20 -13.64
C ARG A 430 24.35 17.20 -14.76
N ASP A 431 25.37 16.44 -15.15
CA ASP A 431 25.27 15.36 -16.13
C ASP A 431 24.35 14.24 -15.62
N ALA A 432 24.41 13.91 -14.32
CA ALA A 432 23.50 12.98 -13.65
C ALA A 432 22.06 13.53 -13.52
N LEU A 433 21.87 14.83 -13.27
CA LEU A 433 20.55 15.49 -13.25
C LEU A 433 19.93 15.67 -14.65
N GLN A 434 20.74 15.62 -15.71
CA GLN A 434 20.29 15.66 -17.11
C GLN A 434 20.13 14.26 -17.73
N ALA A 435 20.53 13.20 -17.02
CA ALA A 435 20.10 11.85 -17.37
C ALA A 435 18.57 11.76 -17.25
N PRO A 436 17.83 11.23 -18.25
CA PRO A 436 16.37 11.24 -18.22
C PRO A 436 15.80 10.52 -16.98
N ASP A 437 15.11 11.27 -16.12
CA ASP A 437 14.19 10.69 -15.14
C ASP A 437 12.86 10.38 -15.82
N GLU A 438 12.88 9.31 -16.62
CA GLU A 438 11.68 8.69 -17.20
C GLU A 438 10.72 8.17 -16.11
N GLY A 439 11.15 8.08 -14.85
CA GLY A 439 10.36 7.57 -13.73
C GLY A 439 9.43 8.62 -13.12
N GLU A 440 9.93 9.80 -12.77
CA GLU A 440 9.10 10.86 -12.16
C GLU A 440 8.05 11.39 -13.14
N ASP A 441 8.43 11.63 -14.39
CA ASP A 441 7.50 12.22 -15.35
C ASP A 441 6.37 11.24 -15.74
N ASP A 442 6.70 9.96 -15.87
CA ASP A 442 5.70 8.91 -16.08
C ASP A 442 4.84 8.70 -14.81
N ALA A 443 5.43 8.75 -13.61
CA ALA A 443 4.67 8.74 -12.36
C ALA A 443 3.70 9.93 -12.24
N ARG A 444 4.08 11.12 -12.74
CA ARG A 444 3.21 12.31 -12.82
C ARG A 444 2.06 12.08 -13.81
N LEU A 445 2.35 11.58 -15.01
CA LEU A 445 1.35 11.31 -16.06
C LEU A 445 0.38 10.20 -15.66
N ARG A 446 0.84 9.12 -14.99
CA ARG A 446 0.03 7.99 -14.50
C ARG A 446 -0.99 8.41 -13.43
N LYS A 447 -0.68 9.43 -12.62
CA LYS A 447 -1.53 9.91 -11.51
C LYS A 447 -2.60 10.93 -11.93
N HIS A 448 -2.54 11.45 -13.15
CA HIS A 448 -3.44 12.51 -13.60
C HIS A 448 -4.84 11.97 -13.96
N ASP A 449 -5.90 12.56 -13.40
CA ASP A 449 -7.28 12.28 -13.83
C ASP A 449 -7.55 13.00 -15.16
N TYR A 450 -7.41 12.28 -16.27
CA TYR A 450 -7.78 12.78 -17.60
C TYR A 450 -9.31 12.83 -17.81
N GLY A 451 -10.13 12.33 -16.88
CA GLY A 451 -11.59 12.29 -16.99
C GLY A 451 -12.24 13.65 -17.29
N PRO A 452 -11.91 14.75 -16.57
CA PRO A 452 -12.40 16.09 -16.88
C PRO A 452 -11.97 16.58 -18.26
N PHE A 453 -10.71 16.31 -18.65
CA PHE A 453 -10.19 16.67 -19.96
C PHE A 453 -10.91 15.93 -21.10
N ILE A 454 -11.04 14.61 -21.00
CA ILE A 454 -11.73 13.77 -21.99
C ILE A 454 -13.20 14.17 -22.11
N ARG A 455 -13.89 14.40 -20.98
CA ARG A 455 -15.29 14.89 -20.99
C ARG A 455 -15.40 16.25 -21.69
N GLY A 456 -14.56 17.22 -21.34
CA GLY A 456 -14.55 18.54 -21.97
C GLY A 456 -14.22 18.51 -23.46
N TRP A 457 -13.26 17.67 -23.86
CA TRP A 457 -12.87 17.51 -25.26
C TRP A 457 -13.98 16.86 -26.10
N LEU A 458 -14.60 15.78 -25.61
CA LEU A 458 -15.75 15.15 -26.27
C LEU A 458 -16.95 16.10 -26.37
N SER A 459 -17.23 16.88 -25.32
CA SER A 459 -18.25 17.94 -25.38
C SER A 459 -17.93 18.99 -26.46
N ALA A 460 -16.69 19.47 -26.54
CA ALA A 460 -16.29 20.46 -27.55
C ALA A 460 -16.31 19.91 -28.99
N LEU A 461 -16.08 18.60 -29.19
CA LEU A 461 -16.25 17.94 -30.49
C LEU A 461 -17.74 17.80 -30.86
N ALA A 462 -18.60 17.46 -29.88
CA ALA A 462 -20.05 17.36 -30.07
C ALA A 462 -20.70 18.72 -30.38
N GLU A 463 -20.33 19.77 -29.64
CA GLU A 463 -20.79 21.15 -29.86
C GLU A 463 -20.43 21.68 -31.25
N ARG A 464 -19.31 21.20 -31.82
CA ARG A 464 -18.86 21.54 -33.18
C ARG A 464 -19.44 20.62 -34.27
N GLY A 465 -20.25 19.62 -33.92
CA GLY A 465 -20.83 18.64 -34.84
C GLY A 465 -19.88 17.55 -35.33
N VAL A 466 -18.56 17.76 -35.26
CA VAL A 466 -17.52 16.89 -35.81
C VAL A 466 -17.32 15.56 -35.07
N LEU A 467 -17.97 15.34 -33.92
CA LEU A 467 -17.83 14.07 -33.19
C LEU A 467 -18.44 12.88 -33.95
N HIS A 468 -19.47 13.09 -34.78
CA HIS A 468 -20.07 12.02 -35.58
C HIS A 468 -19.10 11.56 -36.70
N ASP A 469 -18.53 12.52 -37.42
CA ASP A 469 -17.56 12.33 -38.51
C ASP A 469 -16.22 11.70 -38.05
N LEU A 470 -16.04 11.49 -36.74
CA LEU A 470 -14.87 10.89 -36.11
C LEU A 470 -15.17 9.51 -35.46
N LEU A 471 -16.42 9.04 -35.54
CA LEU A 471 -16.88 7.76 -35.00
C LEU A 471 -17.38 6.76 -36.08
N ASP A 472 -17.55 7.25 -37.31
CA ASP A 472 -17.91 6.48 -38.51
C ASP A 472 -16.65 6.01 -39.30
#